data_AF-A0A4S8JV31-F1
#
_entry.id   AF-A0A4S8JV31-F1
#
_cell.length_a   1.000
_cell.length_b   1.000
_cell.length_c   1.000
_cell.angle_alpha   90.00
_cell.angle_beta   90.00
_cell.angle_gamma   90.00
#
_symmetry.space_group_name_H-M   'P 1'
#
loop_
_entity.id
_entity.type
_entity.pdbx_description
1 polymer ?
#
loop_
_entity_poly.entity_id
_entity_poly.type
_entity_poly.pdbx_seq_one_letter_code
_entity_poly.pdbx_strand_id
1 'polypeptide(L)'
;MDSKEHRRHRWCSRRCVIISVAVILGIALLLLILGLTVFRPRHTVTTINSVHLGALRVGLDVPHLSVDLNVTLDLDITATNPNRASFRYDTGNAELFYHGGLVGEAVIPPGRVGAEGSVRTNVSLTVMADRLISDATLYKDVISGSVPFSTNRI
;
A
#
# COMPACT_ATOMS: atom_id res chain seq x y z
N MET A 1 -64.05 -34.79 -21.99
CA MET A 1 -63.54 -34.71 -20.60
C MET A 1 -62.06 -34.37 -20.67
N ASP A 2 -61.69 -33.20 -21.22
CA ASP A 2 -60.35 -33.04 -21.85
C ASP A 2 -59.77 -31.61 -21.81
N SER A 3 -60.22 -30.77 -20.87
CA SER A 3 -59.76 -29.36 -20.77
C SER A 3 -59.04 -29.04 -19.45
N LYS A 4 -58.99 -29.99 -18.51
CA LYS A 4 -58.41 -29.78 -17.17
C LYS A 4 -56.95 -30.20 -17.04
N GLU A 5 -56.46 -31.04 -17.95
CA GLU A 5 -55.11 -31.63 -17.84
C GLU A 5 -54.01 -30.67 -18.34
N HIS A 6 -54.29 -29.92 -19.41
CA HIS A 6 -53.36 -28.93 -19.98
C HIS A 6 -53.08 -27.72 -19.05
N ARG A 7 -53.99 -27.36 -18.15
CA ARG A 7 -53.78 -26.27 -17.17
C ARG A 7 -52.90 -26.70 -15.99
N ARG A 8 -52.91 -27.98 -15.60
CA ARG A 8 -52.06 -28.50 -14.51
C ARG A 8 -50.59 -28.59 -14.91
N HIS A 9 -50.30 -28.96 -16.16
CA HIS A 9 -48.94 -29.11 -16.66
C HIS A 9 -48.14 -27.79 -16.68
N ARG A 10 -48.77 -26.68 -17.11
CA ARG A 10 -48.13 -25.34 -17.08
C ARG A 10 -47.87 -24.83 -15.67
N TRP A 11 -48.68 -25.25 -14.69
CA TRP A 11 -48.57 -24.82 -13.29
C TRP A 11 -47.45 -25.58 -12.55
N CYS A 12 -47.25 -26.88 -12.84
CA CYS A 12 -46.07 -27.61 -12.39
C CYS A 12 -44.78 -27.08 -13.03
N SER A 13 -44.80 -26.79 -14.34
CA SER A 13 -43.64 -26.24 -15.05
C SER A 13 -43.21 -24.87 -14.48
N ARG A 14 -44.16 -23.96 -14.19
CA ARG A 14 -43.85 -22.68 -13.52
C ARG A 14 -43.25 -22.86 -12.13
N ARG A 15 -43.73 -23.83 -11.34
CA ARG A 15 -43.15 -24.13 -10.02
C ARG A 15 -41.74 -24.69 -10.13
N CYS A 16 -41.47 -25.57 -11.09
CA CYS A 16 -40.13 -26.08 -11.37
C CYS A 16 -39.16 -24.95 -11.78
N VAL A 17 -39.62 -24.02 -12.62
CA VAL A 17 -38.81 -22.85 -13.02
C VAL A 17 -38.49 -21.97 -11.81
N ILE A 18 -39.48 -21.66 -10.96
CA ILE A 18 -39.25 -20.85 -9.74
C ILE A 18 -38.25 -21.53 -8.81
N ILE A 19 -38.37 -22.85 -8.60
CA ILE A 19 -37.43 -23.61 -7.76
C ILE A 19 -36.02 -23.57 -8.36
N SER A 20 -35.87 -23.79 -9.67
CA SER A 20 -34.56 -23.74 -10.33
C SER A 20 -33.91 -22.35 -10.22
N VAL A 21 -34.68 -21.27 -10.40
CA VAL A 21 -34.18 -19.91 -10.25
C VAL A 21 -33.75 -19.64 -8.81
N ALA A 22 -34.54 -20.06 -7.82
CA ALA A 22 -34.20 -19.92 -6.41
C ALA A 22 -32.91 -20.66 -6.03
N VAL A 23 -32.71 -21.87 -6.56
CA VAL A 23 -31.47 -22.66 -6.35
C VAL A 23 -30.27 -21.95 -6.98
N ILE A 24 -30.40 -21.47 -8.22
CA ILE A 24 -29.32 -20.74 -8.90
C ILE A 24 -28.97 -19.46 -8.12
N LEU A 25 -29.97 -18.72 -7.66
CA LEU A 25 -29.78 -17.50 -6.87
C LEU A 25 -29.10 -17.81 -5.52
N GLY A 26 -29.48 -18.92 -4.89
CA GLY A 26 -28.84 -19.41 -3.66
C GLY A 26 -27.37 -19.80 -3.87
N ILE A 27 -27.05 -20.52 -4.95
CA ILE A 27 -25.66 -20.86 -5.30
C ILE A 27 -24.86 -19.60 -5.61
N ALA A 28 -25.41 -18.67 -6.39
CA ALA A 28 -24.76 -17.41 -6.72
C ALA A 28 -24.48 -16.58 -5.46
N LEU A 29 -25.45 -16.48 -4.54
CA LEU A 29 -25.27 -15.78 -3.27
C LEU A 29 -24.21 -16.47 -2.40
N LEU A 30 -24.18 -17.80 -2.35
CA LEU A 30 -23.19 -18.55 -1.59
C LEU A 30 -21.77 -18.34 -2.15
N LEU A 31 -21.61 -18.36 -3.48
CA LEU A 31 -20.33 -18.04 -4.13
C LEU A 31 -19.92 -16.58 -3.88
N LEU A 32 -20.86 -15.64 -3.89
CA LEU A 32 -20.60 -14.24 -3.58
C LEU A 32 -20.11 -14.07 -2.13
N ILE A 33 -20.80 -14.68 -1.16
CA ILE A 33 -20.40 -14.64 0.25
C ILE A 33 -19.02 -15.29 0.43
N LEU A 34 -18.78 -16.44 -0.21
CA LEU A 34 -17.48 -17.11 -0.13
C LEU A 34 -16.36 -16.25 -0.73
N GLY A 35 -16.61 -15.62 -1.88
CA GLY A 35 -15.67 -14.67 -2.49
C GLY A 35 -15.38 -13.50 -1.55
N LEU A 36 -16.41 -12.84 -1.02
CA LEU A 36 -16.23 -11.68 -0.14
C LEU A 36 -15.57 -12.04 1.20
N THR A 37 -15.80 -13.24 1.74
CA THR A 37 -15.20 -13.69 3.00
C THR A 37 -13.75 -14.14 2.85
N VAL A 38 -13.40 -14.82 1.75
CA VAL A 38 -12.03 -15.26 1.46
C VAL A 38 -11.13 -14.10 1.02
N PHE A 39 -11.65 -13.16 0.24
CA PHE A 39 -10.90 -12.00 -0.25
C PHE A 39 -10.98 -10.77 0.66
N ARG A 40 -11.31 -10.95 1.94
CA ARG A 40 -11.34 -9.83 2.88
C ARG A 40 -9.93 -9.19 2.97
N PRO A 41 -9.75 -7.93 2.51
CA PRO A 41 -8.45 -7.31 2.48
C PRO A 41 -7.95 -7.09 3.91
N ARG A 42 -6.79 -7.66 4.21
CA ARG A 42 -6.00 -7.45 5.42
C ARG A 42 -4.88 -6.46 5.10
N HIS A 43 -4.53 -5.64 6.08
CA HIS A 43 -3.47 -4.64 5.93
C HIS A 43 -2.10 -5.30 5.83
N THR A 44 -1.30 -4.87 4.85
CA THR A 44 0.11 -5.25 4.73
C THR A 44 0.90 -4.65 5.88
N VAL A 45 1.76 -5.46 6.52
CA VAL A 45 2.64 -4.99 7.59
C VAL A 45 4.03 -4.76 6.99
N THR A 46 4.54 -3.54 7.11
CA THR A 46 5.89 -3.15 6.68
C THR A 46 6.79 -2.97 7.89
N THR A 47 7.85 -3.78 7.96
CA THR A 47 8.84 -3.73 9.03
C THR A 47 10.17 -3.23 8.46
N ILE A 48 10.78 -2.25 9.10
CA ILE A 48 12.13 -1.79 8.75
C ILE A 48 13.12 -2.70 9.48
N ASN A 49 13.93 -3.44 8.72
CA ASN A 49 14.92 -4.36 9.27
C ASN A 49 16.22 -3.63 9.63
N SER A 50 16.74 -2.86 8.69
CA SER A 50 18.01 -2.15 8.84
C SER A 50 18.02 -0.87 8.03
N VAL A 51 18.89 0.04 8.47
CA VAL A 51 19.15 1.32 7.82
C VAL A 51 20.65 1.38 7.58
N HIS A 52 21.04 1.54 6.33
CA HIS A 52 22.43 1.66 5.91
C HIS A 52 22.65 3.06 5.31
N LEU A 53 23.81 3.66 5.58
CA LEU A 53 24.22 4.89 4.89
C LEU A 53 24.74 4.49 3.50
N GLY A 54 23.98 4.84 2.46
CA GLY A 54 24.36 4.57 1.08
C GLY A 54 25.36 5.59 0.55
N ALA A 55 25.07 6.89 0.73
CA ALA A 55 25.95 7.96 0.27
C ALA A 55 25.85 9.23 1.11
N LEU A 56 26.95 9.98 1.20
CA LEU A 56 26.99 11.33 1.74
C LEU A 56 27.60 12.23 0.66
N ARG A 57 26.86 13.26 0.23
CA ARG A 57 27.33 14.24 -0.74
C ARG A 57 27.41 15.60 -0.05
N VAL A 58 28.59 16.20 -0.11
CA VAL A 58 28.86 17.54 0.40
C VAL A 58 29.28 18.41 -0.78
N GLY A 59 28.50 19.43 -1.08
CA GLY A 59 28.77 20.45 -2.08
C GLY A 59 28.96 21.81 -1.41
N LEU A 60 29.81 22.65 -1.99
CA LEU A 60 29.86 24.07 -1.65
C LEU A 60 29.29 24.85 -2.83
N ASP A 61 28.21 25.58 -2.58
CA ASP A 61 27.64 26.51 -3.54
C ASP A 61 28.37 27.85 -3.40
N VAL A 62 29.42 28.00 -4.21
CA VAL A 62 30.35 29.14 -4.21
C VAL A 62 29.68 30.51 -4.43
N PRO A 63 28.65 30.65 -5.29
CA PRO A 63 27.92 31.91 -5.47
C PRO A 63 27.10 32.34 -4.24
N HIS A 64 26.59 31.39 -3.45
CA HIS A 64 25.69 31.65 -2.32
C HIS A 64 26.34 31.38 -0.95
N LEU A 65 27.63 31.03 -0.90
CA LEU A 65 28.36 30.64 0.32
C LEU A 65 27.59 29.60 1.17
N SER A 66 26.83 28.73 0.50
CA SER A 66 25.95 27.75 1.14
C SER A 66 26.54 26.35 1.00
N VAL A 67 26.28 25.50 2.00
CA VAL A 67 26.74 24.10 2.00
C VAL A 67 25.55 23.21 1.66
N ASP A 68 25.64 22.49 0.54
CA ASP A 68 24.66 21.50 0.14
C ASP A 68 25.06 20.15 0.73
N LEU A 69 24.20 19.58 1.58
CA LEU A 69 24.46 18.33 2.28
C LEU A 69 23.33 17.34 2.00
N ASN A 70 23.59 16.37 1.13
CA ASN A 70 22.62 15.32 0.81
C ASN A 70 23.08 13.98 1.38
N VAL A 71 22.20 13.30 2.08
CA VAL A 71 22.44 11.99 2.71
C VAL A 71 21.51 10.97 2.08
N THR A 72 22.04 9.94 1.44
CA THR A 72 21.26 8.81 0.93
C THR A 72 21.36 7.65 1.90
N LEU A 73 20.20 7.16 2.33
CA LEU A 73 19.99 6.05 3.25
C LEU A 73 19.36 4.88 2.49
N ASP A 74 19.97 3.71 2.55
CA ASP A 74 19.40 2.47 2.04
C ASP A 74 18.68 1.75 3.17
N LEU A 75 17.36 1.65 3.05
CA LEU A 75 16.45 1.03 4.01
C LEU A 75 16.15 -0.40 3.55
N ASP A 76 16.50 -1.40 4.35
CA ASP A 76 16.02 -2.77 4.15
C ASP A 76 14.66 -2.90 4.84
N ILE A 77 13.60 -3.04 4.04
CA ILE A 77 12.22 -3.13 4.51
C ILE A 77 11.66 -4.50 4.14
N THR A 78 11.03 -5.17 5.10
CA THR A 78 10.22 -6.36 4.84
C THR A 78 8.74 -5.98 4.75
N ALA A 79 8.13 -6.22 3.60
CA ALA A 79 6.69 -6.13 3.43
C ALA A 79 6.08 -7.53 3.57
N THR A 80 5.17 -7.70 4.54
CA THR A 80 4.46 -8.97 4.79
C THR A 80 3.01 -8.82 4.34
N ASN A 81 2.58 -9.68 3.41
CA ASN A 81 1.23 -9.71 2.88
C ASN A 81 0.41 -10.85 3.53
N PRO A 82 -0.47 -10.54 4.50
CA PRO A 82 -1.34 -11.56 5.10
C PRO A 82 -2.52 -11.96 4.20
N ASN A 83 -2.66 -11.40 2.99
CA ASN A 83 -3.73 -11.73 2.06
C ASN A 83 -3.41 -12.99 1.25
N ARG A 84 -4.45 -13.76 0.92
CA ARG A 84 -4.37 -14.93 0.02
C ARG A 84 -4.23 -14.58 -1.45
N ALA A 85 -4.34 -13.30 -1.78
CA ALA A 85 -4.06 -12.77 -3.10
C ALA A 85 -2.67 -12.12 -3.11
N SER A 86 -1.89 -12.43 -4.15
CA SER A 86 -0.65 -11.71 -4.44
C SER A 86 -0.96 -10.34 -5.02
N PHE A 87 -0.14 -9.33 -4.70
CA PHE A 87 -0.20 -8.04 -5.37
C PHE A 87 1.18 -7.66 -5.92
N ARG A 88 1.17 -6.86 -6.99
CA ARG A 88 2.36 -6.25 -7.57
C ARG A 88 2.25 -4.74 -7.39
N TYR A 89 3.36 -4.10 -7.13
CA TYR A 89 3.47 -2.66 -7.07
C TYR A 89 4.53 -2.21 -8.07
N ASP A 90 4.26 -1.11 -8.75
CA ASP A 90 5.19 -0.50 -9.68
C ASP A 90 6.13 0.45 -8.93
N THR A 91 7.10 1.01 -9.65
CA THR A 91 8.01 2.02 -9.12
C THR A 91 7.21 3.18 -8.54
N GLY A 92 7.54 3.58 -7.32
CA GLY A 92 6.88 4.71 -6.65
C GLY A 92 7.89 5.67 -6.07
N ASN A 93 7.52 6.94 -6.00
CA ASN A 93 8.29 7.97 -5.34
C ASN A 93 7.49 8.46 -4.11
N ALA A 94 8.19 8.69 -3.02
CA ALA A 94 7.61 9.28 -1.82
C ALA A 94 8.43 10.47 -1.38
N GLU A 95 7.76 11.57 -1.06
CA GLU A 95 8.39 12.78 -0.57
C GLU A 95 8.25 12.85 0.96
N LEU A 96 9.31 13.33 1.60
CA LEU A 96 9.38 13.55 3.04
C LEU A 96 9.42 15.05 3.31
N PHE A 97 8.48 15.51 4.14
CA PHE A 97 8.32 16.90 4.52
C PHE A 97 8.55 17.09 6.02
N TYR A 98 9.18 18.20 6.37
CA TYR A 98 9.35 18.70 7.73
C TYR A 98 8.79 20.12 7.80
N HIS A 99 7.81 20.37 8.67
CA HIS A 99 7.06 21.65 8.75
C HIS A 99 6.60 22.22 7.40
N GLY A 100 6.25 21.34 6.44
CA GLY A 100 5.82 21.72 5.09
C GLY A 100 6.95 22.00 4.10
N GLY A 101 8.22 21.97 4.53
CA GLY A 101 9.39 22.00 3.66
C GLY A 101 9.77 20.60 3.18
N LEU A 102 10.03 20.44 1.88
CA LEU A 102 10.56 19.20 1.32
C LEU A 102 11.99 18.97 1.81
N VAL A 103 12.20 17.88 2.54
CA VAL A 103 13.48 17.51 3.17
C VAL A 103 14.00 16.14 2.72
N GLY A 104 13.23 15.39 1.93
CA GLY A 104 13.74 14.16 1.34
C GLY A 104 12.84 13.53 0.31
N GLU A 105 13.41 12.59 -0.45
CA GLU A 105 12.73 11.81 -1.47
C GLU A 105 13.16 10.34 -1.36
N ALA A 106 12.21 9.43 -1.38
CA ALA A 106 12.43 7.99 -1.37
C ALA A 106 11.98 7.36 -2.68
N VAL A 107 12.86 6.54 -3.25
CA VAL A 107 12.58 5.76 -4.46
C VAL A 107 12.29 4.32 -4.05
N ILE A 108 11.07 3.89 -4.35
CA ILE A 108 10.59 2.53 -4.07
C ILE A 108 10.68 1.73 -5.38
N PRO A 109 11.56 0.73 -5.46
CA PRO A 109 11.67 -0.09 -6.66
C PRO A 109 10.42 -0.95 -6.85
N PRO A 110 10.06 -1.34 -8.08
CA PRO A 110 8.91 -2.19 -8.34
C PRO A 110 9.12 -3.58 -7.73
N GLY A 111 8.03 -4.22 -7.32
CA GLY A 111 8.11 -5.54 -6.69
C GLY A 111 6.79 -6.27 -6.64
N ARG A 112 6.85 -7.53 -6.19
CA ARG A 112 5.68 -8.40 -6.07
C ARG A 112 5.71 -9.09 -4.72
N VAL A 113 4.59 -9.01 -4.00
CA VAL A 113 4.41 -9.73 -2.74
C VAL A 113 3.49 -10.93 -2.99
N GLY A 114 3.98 -12.12 -2.64
CA GLY A 114 3.21 -13.36 -2.74
C GLY A 114 1.99 -13.37 -1.81
N ALA A 115 1.09 -14.32 -2.06
CA ALA A 115 0.00 -14.61 -1.12
C ALA A 115 0.57 -15.18 0.18
N GLU A 116 0.13 -14.66 1.34
CA GLU A 116 0.61 -15.06 2.67
C GLU A 116 2.15 -15.01 2.83
N GLY A 117 2.82 -14.22 1.99
CA GLY A 117 4.28 -14.17 1.88
C GLY A 117 4.88 -12.87 2.38
N SER A 118 6.20 -12.86 2.52
CA SER A 118 7.00 -11.66 2.79
C SER A 118 8.02 -11.42 1.68
N VAL A 119 8.33 -10.16 1.44
CA VAL A 119 9.40 -9.76 0.52
C VAL A 119 10.29 -8.71 1.19
N ARG A 120 11.60 -8.88 1.05
CA ARG A 120 12.59 -7.87 1.44
C ARG A 120 12.87 -6.97 0.26
N THR A 121 12.83 -5.66 0.49
CA THR A 121 13.04 -4.64 -0.54
C THR A 121 13.96 -3.57 0.01
N ASN A 122 14.97 -3.20 -0.77
CA ASN A 122 15.83 -2.07 -0.45
C ASN A 122 15.21 -0.80 -1.02
N VAL A 123 14.98 0.19 -0.18
CA VAL A 123 14.42 1.49 -0.53
C VAL A 123 15.47 2.55 -0.28
N SER A 124 15.80 3.36 -1.27
CA SER A 124 16.78 4.43 -1.12
C SER A 124 16.05 5.74 -0.81
N LEU A 125 16.33 6.30 0.36
CA LEU A 125 15.83 7.59 0.85
C LEU A 125 16.96 8.62 0.79
N THR A 126 16.81 9.66 -0.02
CA THR A 126 17.73 10.80 -0.03
C THR A 126 17.16 11.94 0.80
N VAL A 127 17.86 12.31 1.86
CA VAL A 127 17.54 13.41 2.77
C VAL A 127 18.43 14.60 2.44
N MET A 128 17.80 15.77 2.28
CA MET A 128 18.45 17.07 2.10
C MET A 128 18.76 17.62 3.49
N ALA A 129 19.90 17.21 4.04
CA ALA A 129 20.28 17.48 5.41
C ALA A 129 20.65 18.95 5.64
N ASP A 130 21.12 19.66 4.62
CA ASP A 130 21.30 21.12 4.65
C ASP A 130 19.99 21.83 5.01
N ARG A 131 18.89 21.48 4.34
CA ARG A 131 17.57 22.05 4.58
C ARG A 131 17.06 21.72 5.97
N LEU A 132 17.24 20.46 6.39
CA LEU A 132 16.79 19.99 7.69
C LEU A 132 17.54 20.67 8.84
N ILE A 133 18.87 20.78 8.75
CA ILE A 133 19.73 21.36 9.80
C ILE A 133 19.63 22.90 9.82
N SER A 134 19.32 23.53 8.68
CA SER A 134 19.09 24.98 8.61
C SER A 134 17.81 25.42 9.32
N ASP A 135 16.87 24.50 9.56
CA ASP A 135 15.62 24.81 10.26
C ASP A 135 15.83 24.88 11.78
N ALA A 136 15.72 26.10 12.33
CA ALA A 136 15.87 26.35 13.75
C ALA A 136 14.83 25.62 14.62
N THR A 137 13.71 25.17 14.04
CA THR A 137 12.68 24.39 14.76
C THR A 137 13.11 22.96 15.02
N LEU A 138 14.02 22.40 14.19
CA LEU A 138 14.54 21.05 14.37
C LEU A 138 15.16 20.85 15.75
N TYR A 139 15.96 21.81 16.21
CA TYR A 139 16.60 21.74 17.51
C TYR A 139 15.57 21.71 18.66
N LYS A 140 14.50 22.50 18.55
CA LYS A 140 13.41 22.53 19.54
C LYS A 140 12.64 21.21 19.55
N ASP A 141 12.34 20.67 18.38
CA ASP A 141 11.60 19.42 18.22
C ASP A 141 12.42 18.23 18.74
N VAL A 142 13.73 18.19 18.47
CA VAL A 142 14.64 17.18 19.02
C VAL A 142 14.70 17.25 20.53
N ILE A 143 14.80 18.45 21.13
CA ILE A 143 14.76 18.62 22.59
C ILE A 143 13.41 18.21 23.17
N SER A 144 12.32 18.49 22.45
CA SER A 144 10.97 18.05 22.85
C SER A 144 10.79 16.53 22.80
N GLY A 145 11.76 15.80 22.22
CA GLY A 145 11.77 14.34 22.10
C GLY A 145 10.95 13.82 20.91
N SER A 146 10.47 14.70 20.03
CA SER A 146 9.67 14.31 18.87
C SER A 146 9.93 15.22 17.68
N VAL A 147 10.19 14.62 16.51
CA VAL A 147 10.39 15.35 15.26
C VAL A 147 9.26 14.97 14.30
N PRO A 148 8.31 15.88 14.02
CA PRO A 148 7.16 15.58 13.18
C PRO A 148 7.56 15.56 11.70
N PHE A 149 7.46 14.39 11.07
CA PHE A 149 7.60 14.25 9.63
C PHE A 149 6.26 13.94 8.99
N SER A 150 6.03 14.50 7.80
CA SER A 150 4.90 14.16 6.94
C SER A 150 5.41 13.52 5.67
N THR A 151 4.69 12.54 5.14
CA THR A 151 5.02 11.91 3.86
C THR A 151 3.90 12.09 2.88
N ASN A 152 4.25 12.37 1.62
CA ASN A 152 3.29 12.36 0.52
C ASN A 152 3.74 11.36 -0.54
N ARG A 153 2.78 10.63 -1.10
CA ARG A 153 3.03 9.75 -2.26
C ARG A 153 2.69 10.52 -3.52
N ILE A 154 3.58 10.51 -4.49
CA ILE A 154 3.34 11.02 -5.85
C ILE A 154 2.82 9.89 -6.73
#